data_AF-A0A1H8DJ36-F1
#
_entry.id   AF-A0A1H8DJ36-F1
#
_cell.length_a   1.000
_cell.length_b   1.000
_cell.length_c   1.000
_cell.angle_alpha   90.00
_cell.angle_beta   90.00
_cell.angle_gamma   90.00
#
_symmetry.space_group_name_H-M   'P 1'
#
loop_
_entity.id
_entity.type
_entity.pdbx_description
1 polymer ?
#
loop_
_entity_poly.entity_id
_entity_poly.type
_entity_poly.pdbx_seq_one_letter_code
_entity_poly.pdbx_strand_id
1 'polypeptide(L)'
;MTMQSSHSQEENWQNVNREHPQMEDSTPVENDNNNRDERKTGKALRGFAAMDMEKQRAIASMGGRAAHQQGVAHEFSSEEARAAGRKGGEAVSQNREHMAAIGKKGGEAAHGRRRQRQQETQQR
;
A
#
# COMPACT_ATOMS: atom_id res chain seq x y z
N MET A 1 58.10 -19.85 7.43
CA MET A 1 57.81 -18.60 6.70
C MET A 1 56.75 -18.87 5.64
N THR A 2 55.82 -17.92 5.48
CA THR A 2 54.91 -17.63 4.35
C THR A 2 53.82 -18.65 3.98
N MET A 3 52.58 -18.24 4.28
CA MET A 3 51.34 -18.66 3.63
C MET A 3 51.32 -18.18 2.17
N GLN A 4 50.70 -18.97 1.28
CA GLN A 4 50.10 -18.45 0.05
C GLN A 4 48.74 -19.11 -0.17
N SER A 5 47.69 -18.30 0.02
CA SER A 5 46.40 -18.43 -0.65
C SER A 5 46.61 -18.55 -2.15
N SER A 6 45.73 -19.28 -2.84
CA SER A 6 44.82 -18.66 -3.83
C SER A 6 44.05 -19.66 -4.70
N HIS A 7 42.77 -19.32 -4.83
CA HIS A 7 41.96 -19.38 -6.05
C HIS A 7 41.33 -20.71 -6.45
N SER A 8 40.09 -20.86 -5.97
CA SER A 8 39.07 -21.81 -6.42
C SER A 8 38.63 -21.55 -7.85
N GLN A 9 38.32 -22.68 -8.49
CA GLN A 9 37.92 -22.94 -9.86
C GLN A 9 36.89 -21.98 -10.47
N GLU A 10 37.18 -21.64 -11.72
CA GLU A 10 36.32 -21.04 -12.73
C GLU A 10 35.12 -21.98 -13.02
N GLU A 11 33.89 -21.50 -12.79
CA GLU A 11 32.71 -22.13 -13.37
C GLU A 11 32.19 -21.28 -14.54
N ASN A 12 32.59 -21.78 -15.70
CA ASN A 12 32.16 -21.54 -17.07
C ASN A 12 30.67 -21.18 -17.24
N TRP A 13 30.37 -19.91 -17.50
CA TRP A 13 29.03 -19.40 -17.89
C TRP A 13 28.63 -19.69 -19.35
N GLN A 14 29.01 -20.85 -19.88
CA GLN A 14 28.65 -21.26 -21.24
C GLN A 14 27.98 -22.63 -21.21
N ASN A 15 26.65 -22.65 -21.12
CA ASN A 15 25.75 -23.50 -21.92
C ASN A 15 24.33 -23.54 -21.31
N VAL A 16 23.45 -22.67 -21.80
CA VAL A 16 22.00 -22.91 -21.71
C VAL A 16 21.34 -22.50 -23.02
N ASN A 17 21.66 -23.22 -24.10
CA ASN A 17 20.78 -23.32 -25.27
C ASN A 17 19.52 -24.11 -24.85
N ARG A 18 18.62 -23.46 -24.11
CA ARG A 18 17.27 -23.95 -23.81
C ARG A 18 16.29 -23.00 -24.48
N GLU A 19 15.56 -23.57 -25.42
CA GLU A 19 14.64 -22.92 -26.34
C GLU A 19 13.71 -21.94 -25.63
N HIS A 20 13.68 -20.70 -26.12
CA HIS A 20 12.74 -19.67 -25.72
C HIS A 20 11.34 -20.04 -26.24
N PRO A 21 10.34 -20.32 -25.38
CA PRO A 21 8.95 -20.28 -25.82
C PRO A 21 8.58 -18.82 -26.10
N GLN A 22 8.12 -18.55 -27.33
CA GLN A 22 7.61 -17.26 -27.74
C GLN A 22 6.43 -16.88 -26.83
N MET A 23 6.64 -15.89 -25.97
CA MET A 23 5.56 -15.25 -25.24
C MET A 23 4.89 -14.32 -26.25
N GLU A 24 3.72 -14.72 -26.73
CA GLU A 24 2.89 -13.93 -27.63
C GLU A 24 2.66 -12.54 -27.01
N ASP A 25 2.92 -11.49 -27.78
CA ASP A 25 2.70 -10.08 -27.43
C ASP A 25 1.21 -9.81 -27.22
N SER A 26 0.71 -10.25 -26.07
CA SER A 26 -0.60 -9.85 -25.57
C SER A 26 -0.44 -8.48 -24.94
N THR A 27 -0.51 -7.45 -25.78
CA THR A 27 -0.78 -6.08 -25.33
C THR A 27 -1.94 -6.12 -24.32
N PRO A 28 -1.78 -5.57 -23.11
CA PRO A 28 -2.91 -5.42 -22.21
C PRO A 28 -3.90 -4.45 -22.86
N VAL A 29 -5.07 -4.96 -23.24
CA VAL A 29 -6.20 -4.11 -23.62
C VAL A 29 -6.52 -3.23 -22.40
N GLU A 30 -6.14 -1.96 -22.50
CA GLU A 30 -6.48 -0.94 -21.51
C GLU A 30 -8.00 -0.87 -21.43
N ASN A 31 -8.53 -1.26 -20.27
CA ASN A 31 -9.94 -1.07 -19.95
C ASN A 31 -10.14 0.41 -19.60
N ASP A 32 -10.31 1.24 -20.63
CA ASP A 32 -10.65 2.66 -20.55
C ASP A 32 -12.06 2.86 -19.99
N ASN A 33 -12.21 2.64 -18.68
CA ASN A 33 -13.43 2.95 -17.96
C ASN A 33 -13.12 3.90 -16.80
N ASN A 34 -12.68 5.12 -17.13
CA ASN A 34 -12.58 6.22 -16.17
C ASN A 34 -13.21 7.51 -16.71
N ASN A 35 -14.52 7.43 -16.98
CA ASN A 35 -15.38 8.61 -16.99
C ASN A 35 -15.90 8.88 -15.57
N ARG A 36 -15.09 9.54 -14.73
CA ARG A 36 -15.56 10.06 -13.43
C ARG A 36 -14.62 11.03 -12.72
N ASP A 37 -14.05 12.03 -13.41
CA ASP A 37 -13.52 13.20 -12.69
C ASP A 37 -13.46 14.49 -13.53
N GLU A 38 -14.48 14.70 -14.37
CA GLU A 38 -14.81 16.05 -14.83
C GLU A 38 -15.52 16.80 -13.70
N ARG A 39 -14.76 17.51 -12.85
CA ARG A 39 -15.13 18.82 -12.25
C ARG A 39 -14.14 19.33 -11.20
N LYS A 40 -12.88 19.63 -11.56
CA LYS A 40 -12.11 20.72 -10.90
C LYS A 40 -11.16 21.39 -11.90
N THR A 41 -11.49 22.63 -12.23
CA THR A 41 -10.77 23.56 -13.10
C THR A 41 -9.33 23.83 -12.65
N GLY A 42 -8.37 23.76 -13.59
CA GLY A 42 -7.41 24.85 -13.76
C GLY A 42 -5.92 24.65 -13.46
N LYS A 43 -5.42 23.43 -13.24
CA LYS A 43 -3.97 23.15 -13.29
C LYS A 43 -3.76 21.75 -13.84
N ALA A 44 -3.04 21.63 -14.96
CA ALA A 44 -2.67 20.34 -15.50
C ALA A 44 -1.95 19.55 -14.40
N LEU A 45 -2.55 18.42 -13.99
CA LEU A 45 -1.92 17.50 -13.05
C LEU A 45 -0.60 17.05 -13.69
N ARG A 46 0.46 17.00 -12.89
CA ARG A 46 1.81 16.63 -13.34
C ARG A 46 2.44 15.66 -12.35
N GLY A 47 3.36 14.84 -12.85
CA GLY A 47 4.09 13.88 -12.02
C GLY A 47 3.16 12.88 -11.32
N PHE A 48 3.36 12.68 -10.03
CA PHE A 48 2.63 11.69 -9.22
C PHE A 48 1.11 11.91 -9.21
N ALA A 49 0.66 13.16 -9.32
CA ALA A 49 -0.74 13.51 -9.31
C ALA A 49 -1.45 13.28 -10.66
N ALA A 50 -0.69 13.10 -11.75
CA ALA A 50 -1.22 12.80 -13.08
C ALA A 50 -1.32 11.29 -13.35
N MET A 51 -0.76 10.45 -12.48
CA MET A 51 -0.82 9.00 -12.61
C MET A 51 -2.18 8.45 -12.18
N ASP A 52 -2.50 7.26 -12.67
CA ASP A 52 -3.64 6.48 -12.18
C ASP A 52 -3.54 6.23 -10.65
N MET A 53 -4.69 6.19 -9.99
CA MET A 53 -4.81 6.07 -8.54
C MET A 53 -4.24 4.75 -8.00
N GLU A 54 -4.40 3.65 -8.73
CA GLU A 54 -3.85 2.35 -8.32
C GLU A 54 -2.33 2.38 -8.38
N LYS A 55 -1.79 2.96 -9.46
CA LYS A 55 -0.35 3.16 -9.63
C LYS A 55 0.22 4.09 -8.56
N GLN A 56 -0.46 5.19 -8.26
CA GLN A 56 -0.07 6.13 -7.20
C GLN A 56 0.01 5.43 -5.84
N ARG A 57 -1.01 4.63 -5.50
CA ARG A 57 -1.05 3.84 -4.27
C ARG A 57 0.06 2.80 -4.21
N ALA A 58 0.31 2.10 -5.33
CA ALA A 58 1.36 1.10 -5.42
C ALA A 58 2.74 1.72 -5.16
N ILE A 59 3.05 2.85 -5.81
CA ILE A 59 4.33 3.54 -5.62
C ILE A 59 4.44 4.09 -4.19
N ALA A 60 3.38 4.69 -3.63
CA ALA A 60 3.39 5.17 -2.25
C ALA A 60 3.65 4.03 -1.25
N SER A 61 3.01 2.88 -1.46
CA SER A 61 3.20 1.67 -0.66
C SER A 61 4.62 1.10 -0.80
N MET A 62 5.18 1.08 -2.00
CA MET A 62 6.56 0.68 -2.24
C MET A 62 7.56 1.63 -1.56
N GLY A 63 7.35 2.94 -1.68
CA GLY A 63 8.22 3.96 -1.07
C GLY A 63 8.25 3.86 0.46
N GLY A 64 7.09 3.66 1.09
CA GLY A 64 7.01 3.44 2.54
C GLY A 64 7.78 2.19 2.99
N ARG A 65 7.58 1.06 2.29
CA ARG A 65 8.32 -0.18 2.60
C ARG A 65 9.82 -0.05 2.37
N ALA A 66 10.23 0.61 1.29
CA ALA A 66 11.63 0.86 0.99
C ALA A 66 12.29 1.72 2.08
N ALA A 67 11.64 2.78 2.56
CA ALA A 67 12.19 3.64 3.61
C ALA A 67 12.48 2.88 4.92
N HIS A 68 11.57 1.98 5.32
CA HIS A 68 11.77 1.07 6.46
C HIS A 68 12.90 0.06 6.19
N GLN A 69 12.90 -0.58 5.01
CA GLN A 69 13.96 -1.54 4.64
C GLN A 69 15.36 -0.91 4.59
N GLN A 70 15.46 0.35 4.14
CA GLN A 70 16.72 1.09 4.06
C GLN A 70 17.14 1.71 5.40
N GLY A 71 16.32 1.61 6.46
CA GLY A 71 16.61 2.18 7.78
C GLY A 71 16.64 3.72 7.82
N VAL A 72 16.05 4.37 6.81
CA VAL A 72 15.91 5.84 6.78
C VAL A 72 14.70 6.28 7.60
N ALA A 73 13.70 5.41 7.72
CA ALA A 73 12.53 5.64 8.56
C ALA A 73 12.84 5.36 10.05
N HIS A 74 12.11 6.06 10.94
CA HIS A 74 12.12 5.75 12.38
C HIS A 74 11.43 4.41 12.62
N GLU A 75 12.16 3.49 13.26
CA GLU A 75 11.62 2.20 13.69
C GLU A 75 11.12 2.32 15.13
N PHE A 76 9.81 2.18 15.30
CA PHE A 76 9.23 2.19 16.63
C PHE A 76 9.43 0.83 17.30
N SER A 77 10.02 0.84 18.50
CA SER A 77 9.90 -0.33 19.37
C SER A 77 8.42 -0.54 19.76
N SER A 78 8.05 -1.78 20.09
CA SER A 78 6.67 -2.10 20.53
C SER A 78 6.25 -1.27 21.75
N GLU A 79 7.20 -1.00 22.66
CA GLU A 79 6.95 -0.16 23.83
C GLU A 79 6.74 1.31 23.44
N GLU A 80 7.55 1.85 22.54
CA GLU A 80 7.44 3.22 22.06
C GLU A 80 6.15 3.45 21.28
N ALA A 81 5.79 2.53 20.38
CA ALA A 81 4.53 2.57 19.65
C ALA A 81 3.33 2.58 20.62
N ARG A 82 3.41 1.78 21.70
CA ARG A 82 2.37 1.76 22.75
C ARG A 82 2.33 3.07 23.53
N ALA A 83 3.49 3.64 23.88
CA ALA A 83 3.56 4.93 24.57
C ALA A 83 2.98 6.06 23.72
N ALA A 84 3.34 6.12 22.44
CA ALA A 84 2.81 7.09 21.49
C ALA A 84 1.29 6.93 21.30
N GLY A 85 0.82 5.69 21.14
CA GLY A 85 -0.60 5.38 21.04
C GLY A 85 -1.38 5.79 22.29
N ARG A 86 -0.83 5.54 23.49
CA ARG A 86 -1.41 5.97 24.76
C ARG A 86 -1.52 7.49 24.84
N LYS A 87 -0.43 8.20 24.55
CA LYS A 87 -0.40 9.68 24.55
C LYS A 87 -1.41 10.28 23.57
N GLY A 88 -1.52 9.70 22.37
CA GLY A 88 -2.53 10.10 21.39
C GLY A 88 -3.95 9.84 21.87
N GLY A 89 -4.20 8.66 22.46
CA GLY A 89 -5.49 8.30 23.05
C GLY A 89 -5.89 9.21 24.22
N GLU A 90 -4.95 9.55 25.10
CA GLU A 90 -5.15 10.50 26.20
C GLU A 90 -5.51 11.88 25.67
N ALA A 91 -4.81 12.37 24.65
CA ALA A 91 -5.10 13.67 24.03
C ALA A 91 -6.52 13.71 23.42
N VAL A 92 -6.92 12.64 22.72
CA VAL A 92 -8.22 12.58 22.04
C VAL A 92 -9.37 12.33 23.03
N SER A 93 -9.14 11.61 24.12
CA SER A 93 -10.19 11.20 25.07
C SER A 93 -10.64 12.28 26.05
N GLN A 94 -10.01 13.46 26.07
CA GLN A 94 -10.37 14.55 26.99
C GLN A 94 -11.83 15.00 26.86
N ASN A 95 -12.39 15.02 25.65
CA ASN A 95 -13.79 15.35 25.43
C ASN A 95 -14.64 14.08 25.27
N ARG A 96 -15.13 13.58 26.41
CA ARG A 96 -15.93 12.35 26.47
C ARG A 96 -17.25 12.45 25.68
N GLU A 97 -17.93 13.60 25.72
CA GLU A 97 -19.20 13.81 25.01
C GLU A 97 -19.01 13.75 23.50
N HIS A 98 -17.97 14.42 23.00
CA HIS A 98 -17.61 14.38 21.59
C HIS A 98 -17.23 12.96 21.13
N MET A 99 -16.44 12.24 21.94
CA MET A 99 -16.06 10.85 21.66
C MET A 99 -17.28 9.92 21.63
N ALA A 100 -18.22 10.10 22.56
CA ALA A 100 -19.46 9.34 22.58
C ALA A 100 -20.32 9.62 21.32
N ALA A 101 -20.39 10.88 20.88
CA ALA A 101 -21.09 11.24 19.65
C ALA A 101 -20.46 10.61 18.39
N ILE A 102 -19.12 10.62 18.29
CA ILE A 102 -18.38 9.95 17.20
C ILE A 102 -18.66 8.44 17.23
N GLY A 103 -18.54 7.81 18.41
CA GLY A 103 -18.78 6.38 18.60
C GLY A 103 -20.21 5.98 18.21
N LYS A 104 -21.20 6.77 18.64
CA LYS A 104 -22.61 6.57 18.26
C LYS A 104 -22.80 6.61 16.75
N LYS A 105 -22.29 7.66 16.07
CA LYS A 105 -22.38 7.79 14.61
C LYS A 105 -21.69 6.63 13.88
N GLY A 106 -20.54 6.18 14.38
CA GLY A 106 -19.82 5.02 13.85
C GLY A 106 -20.63 3.72 13.98
N GLY A 107 -21.24 3.50 15.14
CA GLY A 107 -22.12 2.36 15.40
C GLY A 107 -23.35 2.35 14.50
N GLU A 108 -24.04 3.49 14.37
CA GLU A 108 -25.20 3.65 13.48
C GLU A 108 -24.85 3.34 12.02
N ALA A 109 -23.72 3.84 11.51
CA ALA A 109 -23.24 3.55 10.15
C ALA A 109 -22.90 2.07 9.94
N ALA A 110 -22.30 1.41 10.95
CA ALA A 110 -22.00 -0.01 10.89
C ALA A 110 -23.28 -0.87 10.89
N HIS A 111 -24.25 -0.54 11.74
CA HIS A 111 -25.54 -1.23 11.80
C HIS A 111 -26.36 -1.03 10.52
N GLY A 112 -26.37 0.18 9.94
CA GLY A 112 -27.00 0.45 8.66
C GLY A 112 -26.45 -0.44 7.54
N ARG A 113 -25.12 -0.50 7.39
CA ARG A 113 -24.46 -1.38 6.40
C ARG A 113 -24.71 -2.87 6.63
N ARG A 114 -24.87 -3.31 7.88
CA ARG A 114 -25.18 -4.71 8.21
C ARG A 114 -26.62 -5.06 7.81
N ARG A 115 -27.58 -4.17 8.12
CA ARG A 115 -28.99 -4.35 7.72
C ARG A 115 -29.15 -4.35 6.21
N GLN A 116 -28.47 -3.46 5.50
CA GLN A 116 -28.51 -3.39 4.04
C GLN A 116 -27.98 -4.68 3.40
N ARG A 117 -26.83 -5.20 3.88
CA ARG A 117 -26.29 -6.49 3.41
C ARG A 117 -27.23 -7.66 3.68
N GLN A 118 -27.89 -7.69 4.84
CA GLN A 118 -28.87 -8.73 5.19
C GLN A 118 -30.14 -8.67 4.32
N GLN A 119 -30.53 -7.49 3.85
CA GLN A 119 -31.67 -7.31 2.95
C GLN A 119 -31.33 -7.70 1.50
N GLU A 120 -30.07 -7.53 1.07
CA GLU A 120 -29.56 -8.01 -0.22
C GLU A 120 -29.45 -9.54 -0.30
N THR A 121 -29.14 -10.20 0.84
CA THR A 121 -29.03 -11.67 0.88
C THR A 121 -30.38 -12.39 0.88
N GLN A 122 -31.48 -11.68 1.21
CA GLN A 122 -32.83 -12.25 1.23
C GLN A 122 -33.60 -12.00 -0.08
N GLN A 123 -33.03 -11.26 -1.04
CA GLN A 123 -33.64 -10.94 -2.34
C GLN A 123 -32.95 -11.67 -3.52
N ARG A 124 -32.07 -12.63 -3.22
CA ARG A 124 -31.47 -13.57 -4.17
C ARG A 124 -32.01 -14.96 -3.91
#